data_AF-A0A2E2MB01-F1
#
_entry.id   AF-A0A2E2MB01-F1
#
_cell.length_a   1.000
_cell.length_b   1.000
_cell.length_c   1.000
_cell.angle_alpha   90.00
_cell.angle_beta   90.00
_cell.angle_gamma   90.00
#
_symmetry.space_group_name_H-M   'P 1'
#
loop_
_entity.id
_entity.type
_entity.pdbx_description
1 polymer ?
#
loop_
_entity_poly.entity_id
_entity_poly.type
_entity_poly.pdbx_seq_one_letter_code
_entity_poly.pdbx_strand_id
1 'polypeptide(L)'
;MAGKFDRIIPLGYGLFAAAAGIVAACYGSHLIHDNEAAQNVIVTVFSILAGFLIAIMTLLGDQSVLPGSWRIAEQSKISIKSKLTRQKWLFYCYLVTLSLIFINTLIEAKYPCASLYLERLYFGFATTSFILSFKLPSTLMSVQTDRIEAVISARRASASKLDKN
;
A
#
# COMPACT_ATOMS: atom_id res chain seq x y z
N MET A 1 22.46 5.58 -14.18
CA MET A 1 22.54 5.93 -12.74
C MET A 1 21.20 6.43 -12.15
N ALA A 2 20.05 6.24 -12.81
CA ALA A 2 18.74 6.66 -12.30
C ALA A 2 18.11 5.71 -11.25
N GLY A 3 18.49 4.42 -11.24
CA GLY A 3 17.84 3.40 -10.40
C GLY A 3 18.17 3.46 -8.89
N LYS A 4 19.16 4.25 -8.46
CA LYS A 4 19.49 4.41 -7.04
C LYS A 4 18.58 5.46 -6.38
N PHE A 5 18.22 6.52 -7.10
CA PHE A 5 17.40 7.63 -6.58
C PHE A 5 15.92 7.22 -6.37
N ASP A 6 15.36 6.46 -7.31
CA ASP A 6 13.99 5.89 -7.20
C ASP A 6 13.81 4.89 -6.05
N ARG A 7 14.91 4.33 -5.51
CA ARG A 7 14.89 3.44 -4.34
C ARG A 7 15.07 4.16 -3.00
N ILE A 8 15.73 5.32 -2.99
CA ILE A 8 16.02 6.06 -1.75
C ILE A 8 14.78 6.81 -1.25
N ILE A 9 13.99 7.39 -2.15
CA ILE A 9 12.74 8.11 -1.83
C ILE A 9 11.69 7.20 -1.13
N PRO A 10 11.42 5.96 -1.60
CA PRO A 10 10.49 5.08 -0.89
C PRO A 10 11.06 4.53 0.41
N LEU A 11 12.39 4.45 0.56
CA LEU A 11 13.02 3.99 1.79
C LEU A 11 13.00 5.09 2.87
N GLY A 12 13.35 6.33 2.51
CA GLY A 12 13.28 7.49 3.41
C GLY A 12 11.87 7.78 3.88
N TYR A 13 10.87 7.66 2.99
CA TYR A 13 9.46 7.78 3.37
C TYR A 13 9.00 6.64 4.29
N GLY A 14 9.47 5.41 4.05
CA GLY A 14 9.18 4.28 4.93
C GLY A 14 9.79 4.47 6.33
N LEU A 15 11.01 5.01 6.39
CA LEU A 15 11.67 5.37 7.66
C LEU A 15 10.95 6.52 8.37
N PHE A 16 10.49 7.54 7.64
CA PHE A 16 9.67 8.61 8.21
C PHE A 16 8.35 8.08 8.76
N ALA A 17 7.66 7.22 8.01
CA ALA A 17 6.41 6.61 8.44
C ALA A 17 6.61 5.72 9.68
N ALA A 18 7.70 4.94 9.72
CA ALA A 18 8.06 4.13 10.87
C ALA A 18 8.43 4.99 12.10
N ALA A 19 9.19 6.07 11.92
CA ALA A 19 9.51 7.01 12.99
C ALA A 19 8.25 7.69 13.54
N ALA A 20 7.35 8.14 12.67
CA ALA A 20 6.05 8.69 13.05
C ALA A 20 5.20 7.65 13.80
N GLY A 21 5.23 6.38 13.37
CA GLY A 21 4.59 5.28 14.07
C GLY A 21 5.16 5.00 15.45
N ILE A 22 6.48 5.06 15.63
CA ILE A 22 7.14 4.90 16.94
C ILE A 22 6.75 6.06 17.87
N VAL A 23 6.75 7.30 17.37
CA VAL A 23 6.27 8.45 18.12
C VAL A 23 4.80 8.27 18.52
N ALA A 24 3.96 7.84 17.58
CA ALA A 24 2.56 7.54 17.86
C ALA A 24 2.40 6.40 18.88
N ALA A 25 3.22 5.36 18.85
CA ALA A 25 3.18 4.28 19.85
C ALA A 25 3.57 4.77 21.26
N CYS A 26 4.54 5.69 21.37
CA CYS A 26 4.98 6.21 22.65
C CYS A 26 3.94 7.16 23.29
N TYR A 27 3.36 8.06 22.50
CA TYR A 27 2.45 9.11 22.98
C TYR A 27 0.96 8.78 22.84
N GLY A 28 0.62 7.85 21.96
CA GLY A 28 -0.77 7.57 21.57
C GLY A 28 -1.55 6.69 22.53
N SER A 29 -0.90 6.06 23.51
CA SER A 29 -1.62 5.27 24.53
C SER A 29 -2.65 6.11 25.28
N HIS A 30 -2.41 7.40 25.49
CA HIS A 30 -3.35 8.26 26.20
C HIS A 30 -4.52 8.73 25.32
N LEU A 31 -4.40 8.65 23.99
CA LEU A 31 -5.40 9.18 23.05
C LEU A 31 -6.49 8.16 22.68
N ILE A 32 -6.21 6.87 22.85
CA ILE A 32 -7.10 5.77 22.43
C ILE A 32 -7.64 4.95 23.60
N HIS A 33 -7.01 5.06 24.77
CA HIS A 33 -7.51 4.41 25.98
C HIS A 33 -8.98 4.82 26.19
N ASP A 34 -9.85 3.82 26.29
CA ASP A 34 -11.29 4.00 26.54
C ASP A 34 -12.08 4.71 25.42
N ASN A 35 -11.52 4.82 24.20
CA ASN A 35 -12.20 5.45 23.06
C ASN A 35 -12.57 4.41 21.98
N GLU A 36 -13.65 3.67 22.23
CA GLU A 36 -14.20 2.69 21.29
C GLU A 36 -14.55 3.32 19.92
N ALA A 37 -14.98 4.58 19.90
CA ALA A 37 -15.29 5.28 18.65
C ALA A 37 -14.05 5.44 17.77
N ALA A 38 -12.91 5.80 18.35
CA ALA A 38 -11.65 5.90 17.62
C ALA A 38 -11.20 4.53 17.07
N GLN A 39 -11.30 3.47 17.88
CA GLN A 39 -10.96 2.11 17.44
C GLN A 39 -11.85 1.67 16.26
N ASN A 40 -13.16 1.92 16.34
CA ASN A 40 -14.11 1.61 15.26
C ASN A 40 -13.83 2.39 13.96
N VAL A 41 -13.44 3.66 14.06
CA VAL A 41 -13.02 4.45 12.89
C VAL A 41 -11.77 3.84 12.25
N ILE A 42 -10.78 3.44 13.05
CA ILE A 42 -9.57 2.78 12.54
C ILE A 42 -9.94 1.49 11.81
N VAL A 43 -10.74 0.61 12.44
CA VAL A 43 -11.19 -0.65 11.81
C VAL A 43 -11.92 -0.39 10.49
N THR A 44 -12.80 0.60 10.47
CA THR A 44 -13.59 0.94 9.28
C THR A 44 -12.70 1.46 8.14
N VAL A 45 -11.83 2.43 8.42
CA VAL A 45 -10.92 3.01 7.41
C VAL A 45 -9.98 1.94 6.85
N PHE A 46 -9.37 1.13 7.72
CA PHE A 46 -8.46 0.06 7.28
C PHE A 46 -9.18 -1.04 6.49
N SER A 47 -10.43 -1.36 6.83
CA SER A 47 -11.23 -2.32 6.07
C SER A 47 -11.54 -1.82 4.66
N ILE A 48 -11.94 -0.55 4.51
CA ILE A 48 -12.18 0.08 3.21
C ILE A 48 -10.88 0.15 2.39
N LEU A 49 -9.78 0.60 3.01
CA LEU A 49 -8.48 0.69 2.36
C LEU A 49 -7.94 -0.69 1.94
N ALA A 50 -8.17 -1.73 2.73
CA ALA A 50 -7.79 -3.10 2.38
C ALA A 50 -8.56 -3.59 1.15
N GLY A 51 -9.87 -3.36 1.09
CA GLY A 51 -10.68 -3.67 -0.10
C GLY A 51 -10.21 -2.92 -1.35
N PHE A 52 -9.96 -1.62 -1.21
CA PHE A 52 -9.40 -0.80 -2.29
C PHE A 52 -8.03 -1.29 -2.76
N LEU A 53 -7.18 -1.73 -1.83
CA LEU A 53 -5.85 -2.22 -2.13
C LEU A 53 -5.89 -3.54 -2.91
N ILE A 54 -6.79 -4.46 -2.55
CA ILE A 54 -7.02 -5.69 -3.32
C ILE A 54 -7.45 -5.31 -4.74
N ALA A 55 -8.35 -4.35 -4.92
CA ALA A 55 -8.78 -3.90 -6.24
C ALA A 55 -7.63 -3.30 -7.07
N ILE A 56 -6.72 -2.54 -6.44
CA ILE A 56 -5.49 -2.08 -7.11
C ILE A 56 -4.60 -3.25 -7.48
N MET A 57 -4.44 -4.24 -6.61
CA MET A 57 -3.59 -5.41 -6.87
C MET A 57 -4.14 -6.26 -8.02
N THR A 58 -5.46 -6.44 -8.13
CA THR A 58 -6.08 -7.13 -9.26
C THR A 58 -5.94 -6.34 -10.55
N LEU A 59 -6.13 -5.01 -10.50
CA LEU A 59 -5.91 -4.12 -11.64
C LEU A 59 -4.44 -4.14 -12.09
N LEU A 60 -3.49 -4.18 -11.16
CA LEU A 60 -2.06 -4.33 -11.46
C LEU A 60 -1.70 -5.72 -12.02
N GLY A 61 -2.41 -6.76 -11.60
CA GLY A 61 -2.22 -8.14 -12.03
C GLY A 61 -2.82 -8.46 -13.40
N ASP A 62 -3.67 -7.58 -13.92
CA ASP A 62 -4.30 -7.72 -15.24
C ASP A 62 -3.24 -7.64 -16.36
N GLN A 63 -3.16 -8.70 -17.16
CA GLN A 63 -2.20 -8.86 -18.26
C GLN A 63 -2.56 -8.02 -19.49
N SER A 64 -3.78 -7.46 -19.56
CA SER A 64 -4.24 -6.59 -20.65
C SER A 64 -3.39 -5.33 -20.83
N VAL A 65 -2.55 -5.00 -19.84
CA VAL A 65 -1.70 -3.81 -19.78
C VAL A 65 -0.34 -3.99 -20.47
N LEU A 66 0.02 -5.19 -20.92
CA LEU A 66 1.33 -5.48 -21.51
C LEU A 66 1.29 -5.30 -23.04
N PRO A 67 1.91 -4.26 -23.62
CA PRO A 67 1.91 -4.06 -25.07
C PRO A 67 2.98 -4.92 -25.77
N GLY A 68 2.63 -5.44 -26.94
CA GLY A 68 3.58 -5.87 -27.95
C GLY A 68 4.33 -7.20 -27.70
N SER A 69 5.46 -7.36 -28.40
CA SER A 69 6.27 -8.58 -28.45
C SER A 69 6.72 -9.04 -27.05
N TRP A 70 6.85 -10.35 -26.86
CA TRP A 70 7.29 -11.03 -25.62
C TRP A 70 8.49 -10.37 -24.92
N ARG A 71 9.38 -9.73 -25.68
CA ARG A 71 10.57 -9.04 -25.17
C ARG A 71 10.27 -7.76 -24.39
N ILE A 72 9.22 -7.02 -24.76
CA ILE A 72 8.80 -5.78 -24.06
C ILE A 72 8.03 -6.14 -22.79
N ALA A 73 7.26 -7.24 -22.82
CA ALA A 73 6.57 -7.78 -21.66
C ALA A 73 7.54 -8.27 -20.57
N GLU A 74 8.63 -8.95 -20.95
CA GLU A 74 9.62 -9.45 -19.98
C GLU A 74 10.36 -8.31 -19.27
N GLN A 75 10.62 -7.18 -19.94
CA GLN A 75 11.21 -5.99 -19.29
C GLN A 75 10.24 -5.35 -18.28
N SER A 76 8.95 -5.33 -18.59
CA SER A 76 7.90 -4.72 -17.74
C SER A 76 7.53 -5.58 -16.54
N LYS A 77 7.82 -6.89 -16.59
CA LYS A 77 7.56 -7.85 -15.49
C LYS A 77 8.27 -7.47 -14.19
N ILE A 78 9.53 -7.01 -14.26
CA ILE A 78 10.32 -6.69 -13.06
C ILE A 78 9.72 -5.47 -12.33
N SER A 79 9.32 -4.43 -13.08
CA SER A 79 8.70 -3.23 -12.50
C SER A 79 7.33 -3.55 -11.91
N ILE A 80 6.47 -4.27 -12.64
CA ILE A 80 5.14 -4.70 -12.17
C ILE A 80 5.25 -5.57 -10.92
N LYS A 81 6.13 -6.59 -10.92
CA LYS A 81 6.36 -7.47 -9.76
C LYS A 81 6.77 -6.68 -8.53
N SER A 82 7.63 -5.66 -8.69
CA SER A 82 8.07 -4.83 -7.57
C SER A 82 6.94 -3.95 -7.01
N LYS A 83 6.10 -3.35 -7.88
CA LYS A 83 4.91 -2.59 -7.50
C LYS A 83 3.92 -3.49 -6.74
N LEU A 84 3.64 -4.68 -7.28
CA LEU A 84 2.72 -5.65 -6.69
C LEU A 84 3.21 -6.19 -5.34
N THR A 85 4.52 -6.46 -5.22
CA THR A 85 5.12 -6.92 -3.95
C THR A 85 5.00 -5.86 -2.85
N ARG A 86 5.17 -4.57 -3.19
CA ARG A 86 4.97 -3.47 -2.22
C ARG A 86 3.53 -3.39 -1.74
N GLN A 87 2.56 -3.46 -2.65
CA GLN A 87 1.14 -3.47 -2.26
C GLN A 87 0.78 -4.70 -1.44
N LYS A 88 1.36 -5.85 -1.75
CA LYS A 88 1.21 -7.07 -0.95
C LYS A 88 1.68 -6.87 0.50
N TRP A 89 2.86 -6.30 0.70
CA TRP A 89 3.38 -6.02 2.06
C TRP A 89 2.48 -5.04 2.82
N LEU A 90 2.02 -3.99 2.15
CA LEU A 90 1.13 -2.98 2.73
C LEU A 90 -0.23 -3.59 3.13
N PHE A 91 -0.77 -4.49 2.30
CA PHE A 91 -1.97 -5.26 2.60
C PHE A 91 -1.80 -6.16 3.83
N TYR A 92 -0.67 -6.86 3.95
CA TYR A 92 -0.37 -7.64 5.16
C TYR A 92 -0.26 -6.75 6.40
N CYS A 93 0.35 -5.56 6.31
CA CYS A 93 0.36 -4.61 7.42
C CYS A 93 -1.05 -4.23 7.87
N TYR A 94 -1.99 -4.03 6.94
CA TYR A 94 -3.40 -3.75 7.27
C TYR A 94 -4.08 -4.92 8.00
N LEU A 95 -3.90 -6.14 7.49
CA LEU A 95 -4.45 -7.32 8.15
C LEU A 95 -3.89 -7.49 9.56
N VAL A 96 -2.57 -7.29 9.73
CA VAL A 96 -1.93 -7.32 11.05
C VAL A 96 -2.53 -6.25 11.97
N THR A 97 -2.69 -4.99 11.51
CA THR A 97 -3.32 -3.95 12.34
C THR A 97 -4.74 -4.32 12.78
N LEU A 98 -5.56 -4.85 11.87
CA LEU A 98 -6.93 -5.27 12.19
C LEU A 98 -6.95 -6.46 13.17
N SER A 99 -6.08 -7.44 12.95
CA SER A 99 -5.93 -8.58 13.88
C SER A 99 -5.50 -8.14 15.27
N LEU A 100 -4.59 -7.17 15.37
CA LEU A 100 -4.14 -6.64 16.66
C LEU A 100 -5.25 -5.89 17.40
N ILE A 101 -6.04 -5.07 16.69
CA ILE A 101 -7.20 -4.38 17.28
C ILE A 101 -8.21 -5.41 17.79
N PHE A 102 -8.51 -6.44 16.99
CA PHE A 102 -9.41 -7.52 17.38
C PHE A 102 -8.92 -8.30 18.62
N ILE A 103 -7.62 -8.58 18.70
CA ILE A 103 -7.04 -9.23 19.88
C ILE A 103 -7.12 -8.30 21.10
N ASN A 104 -6.89 -6.99 20.93
CA ASN A 104 -7.00 -6.02 22.02
C ASN A 104 -8.43 -6.00 22.59
N THR A 105 -9.44 -5.86 21.74
CA THR A 105 -10.85 -5.80 22.18
C THR A 105 -11.31 -7.10 22.86
N LEU A 106 -10.72 -8.25 22.50
CA LEU A 106 -11.03 -9.53 23.14
C LEU A 106 -10.36 -9.68 24.53
N ILE A 107 -9.16 -9.13 24.71
CA ILE A 107 -8.33 -9.32 25.92
C ILE A 107 -8.54 -8.22 26.96
N GLU A 108 -9.00 -7.04 26.54
CA GLU A 108 -9.25 -5.88 27.40
C GLU A 108 -10.08 -6.23 28.65
N ALA A 109 -11.11 -7.08 28.49
CA ALA A 109 -11.96 -7.51 29.59
C ALA A 109 -11.26 -8.37 30.68
N LYS A 110 -10.12 -9.01 30.35
CA LYS A 110 -9.46 -9.99 31.24
C LYS A 110 -8.08 -9.55 31.73
N TYR A 111 -7.34 -8.77 30.94
CA TYR A 111 -5.97 -8.35 31.28
C TYR A 111 -5.72 -6.88 30.88
N PRO A 112 -6.05 -5.91 31.76
CA PRO A 112 -5.91 -4.48 31.45
C PRO A 112 -4.44 -4.07 31.21
N CYS A 113 -3.50 -4.68 31.93
CA CYS A 113 -2.06 -4.41 31.73
C CYS A 113 -1.57 -4.85 30.34
N ALA A 114 -2.08 -5.96 29.80
CA ALA A 114 -1.69 -6.44 28.47
C ALA A 114 -2.31 -5.58 27.36
N SER A 115 -3.58 -5.18 27.54
CA SER A 115 -4.28 -4.30 26.62
C SER A 115 -3.52 -2.99 26.38
N LEU A 116 -2.98 -2.36 27.43
CA LEU A 116 -2.22 -1.10 27.28
C LEU A 116 -0.95 -1.24 26.39
N TYR A 117 -0.28 -2.41 26.43
CA TYR A 117 0.84 -2.68 25.52
C TYR A 117 0.37 -2.96 24.08
N LEU A 118 -0.75 -3.68 23.92
CA LEU A 118 -1.35 -3.93 22.61
C LEU A 118 -1.84 -2.64 21.96
N GLU A 119 -2.46 -1.73 22.72
CA GLU A 119 -2.89 -0.39 22.28
C GLU A 119 -1.75 0.41 21.69
N ARG A 120 -0.64 0.50 22.42
CA ARG A 120 0.57 1.17 21.93
C ARG A 120 1.07 0.56 20.63
N LEU A 121 1.10 -0.77 20.58
CA LEU A 121 1.65 -1.51 19.46
C LEU A 121 0.77 -1.34 18.21
N TYR A 122 -0.54 -1.59 18.30
CA TYR A 122 -1.43 -1.49 17.16
C TYR A 122 -1.58 -0.04 16.69
N PHE A 123 -1.57 0.95 17.58
CA PHE A 123 -1.68 2.36 17.17
C PHE A 123 -0.43 2.84 16.42
N GLY A 124 0.76 2.40 16.85
CA GLY A 124 1.99 2.65 16.10
C GLY A 124 1.97 2.02 14.71
N PHE A 125 1.52 0.77 14.63
CA PHE A 125 1.35 0.07 13.35
C PHE A 125 0.27 0.72 12.46
N ALA A 126 -0.85 1.15 13.04
CA ALA A 126 -1.92 1.85 12.34
C ALA A 126 -1.42 3.18 11.78
N THR A 127 -0.76 3.99 12.59
CA THR A 127 -0.20 5.28 12.15
C THR A 127 0.83 5.09 11.03
N THR A 128 1.76 4.14 11.20
CA THR A 128 2.74 3.81 10.16
C THR A 128 2.05 3.42 8.86
N SER A 129 1.13 2.45 8.94
CA SER A 129 0.45 1.90 7.77
C SER A 129 -0.40 2.96 7.07
N PHE A 130 -1.07 3.83 7.83
CA PHE A 130 -1.88 4.92 7.33
C PHE A 130 -1.06 5.97 6.56
N ILE A 131 0.12 6.34 7.07
CA ILE A 131 1.03 7.22 6.35
C ILE A 131 1.46 6.55 5.03
N LEU A 132 1.83 5.27 5.08
CA LEU A 132 2.16 4.51 3.87
C LEU A 132 1.01 4.47 2.84
N SER A 133 -0.25 4.49 3.28
CA SER A 133 -1.44 4.51 2.42
C SER A 133 -1.52 5.72 1.49
N PHE A 134 -0.93 6.87 1.85
CA PHE A 134 -0.96 8.05 0.99
C PHE A 134 -0.17 7.86 -0.33
N LYS A 135 0.60 6.78 -0.46
CA LYS A 135 1.26 6.40 -1.73
C LYS A 135 0.37 5.61 -2.68
N LEU A 136 -0.81 5.17 -2.24
CA LEU A 136 -1.74 4.41 -3.08
C LEU A 136 -2.23 5.22 -4.29
N PRO A 137 -2.68 6.49 -4.15
CA PRO A 137 -3.12 7.30 -5.29
C PRO A 137 -2.02 7.53 -6.32
N SER A 138 -0.79 7.80 -5.85
CA SER A 138 0.38 7.96 -6.73
C SER A 138 0.69 6.68 -7.51
N THR A 139 0.56 5.52 -6.86
CA THR A 139 0.74 4.23 -7.55
C THR A 139 -0.33 4.03 -8.61
N LEU A 140 -1.60 4.29 -8.29
CA LEU A 140 -2.70 4.19 -9.23
C LEU A 140 -2.49 5.09 -10.46
N MET A 141 -2.09 6.35 -10.23
CA MET A 141 -1.82 7.30 -11.30
C MET A 141 -0.72 6.80 -12.22
N SER A 142 0.40 6.31 -11.66
CA SER A 142 1.49 5.75 -12.47
C SER A 142 1.01 4.58 -13.34
N VAL A 143 0.14 3.72 -12.81
CA VAL A 143 -0.37 2.54 -13.52
C VAL A 143 -1.31 2.95 -14.65
N GLN A 144 -2.17 3.95 -14.42
CA GLN A 144 -3.04 4.47 -15.47
C GLN A 144 -2.24 5.16 -16.57
N THR A 145 -1.21 5.92 -16.24
CA THR A 145 -0.31 6.54 -17.22
C THR A 145 0.44 5.48 -18.03
N ASP A 146 1.01 4.46 -17.37
CA ASP A 146 1.69 3.33 -18.02
C ASP A 146 0.76 2.64 -19.04
N ARG A 147 -0.51 2.43 -18.66
CA ARG A 147 -1.55 1.84 -19.55
C ARG A 147 -1.86 2.72 -20.75
N ILE A 148 -2.04 4.02 -20.55
CA ILE A 148 -2.34 4.95 -21.65
C ILE A 148 -1.17 5.00 -22.64
N GLU A 149 0.06 5.06 -22.15
CA GLU A 149 1.26 5.09 -22.98
C GLU A 149 1.46 3.79 -23.78
N ALA A 150 1.16 2.64 -23.17
CA ALA A 150 1.13 1.34 -23.85
C ALA A 150 0.12 1.33 -25.02
N VAL A 151 -1.08 1.89 -24.85
CA VAL A 151 -2.08 1.97 -25.92
C VAL A 151 -1.65 2.95 -27.03
N ILE A 152 -1.11 4.10 -26.68
CA ILE A 152 -0.64 5.11 -27.65
C ILE A 152 0.51 4.55 -28.49
N SER A 153 1.49 3.90 -27.87
CA SER A 153 2.64 3.30 -28.58
C SER A 153 2.20 2.18 -29.53
N ALA A 154 1.26 1.32 -29.11
CA ALA A 154 0.69 0.30 -29.98
C ALA A 154 -0.02 0.91 -31.20
N ARG A 155 -0.83 1.97 -31.01
CA ARG A 155 -1.49 2.68 -32.12
C ARG A 155 -0.49 3.33 -33.08
N ARG A 156 0.57 3.97 -32.56
CA ARG A 156 1.64 4.56 -33.38
C ARG A 156 2.36 3.52 -34.23
N ALA A 157 2.65 2.34 -33.66
CA ALA A 157 3.29 1.25 -34.40
C ALA A 157 2.41 0.72 -35.54
N SER A 158 1.10 0.61 -35.33
CA SER A 158 0.16 0.19 -36.38
C SER A 158 0.00 1.24 -37.48
N ALA A 159 -0.08 2.52 -37.13
CA ALA A 159 -0.16 3.62 -38.11
C ALA A 159 1.09 3.69 -38.99
N SER A 160 2.29 3.52 -38.41
CA SER A 160 3.56 3.50 -39.15
C SER A 160 3.69 2.32 -40.13
N LYS A 161 2.96 1.22 -39.91
CA LYS A 161 2.94 0.09 -40.85
C LYS A 161 2.02 0.33 -42.05
N LEU A 162 0.95 1.11 -41.88
CA LEU A 162 0.03 1.45 -42.98
C LEU A 162 0.66 2.42 -43.98
N ASP A 163 1.51 3.34 -43.51
CA ASP A 163 2.18 4.35 -44.34
C ASP A 163 3.31 3.77 -45.21
N LYS A 164 3.67 2.50 -45.03
CA LYS A 164 4.74 1.80 -45.77
C LYS A 164 4.24 0.85 -46.86
N ASN A 165 2.92 0.72 -47.03
CA ASN A 165 2.27 -0.08 -48.07
C ASN A 165 1.57 0.84 -49.08
#